data_AF-A0A843BJ79-F1
#
_entry.id   AF-A0A843BJ79-F1
#
_cell.length_a   1.000
_cell.length_b   1.000
_cell.length_c   1.000
_cell.angle_alpha   90.00
_cell.angle_beta   90.00
_cell.angle_gamma   90.00
#
_symmetry.space_group_name_H-M   'P 1'
#
loop_
_entity.id
_entity.type
_entity.pdbx_description
1 polymer ?
#
loop_
_entity_poly.entity_id
_entity_poly.type
_entity_poly.pdbx_seq_one_letter_code
_entity_poly.pdbx_strand_id
1 'polypeptide(L)' 'MGKRQVKSESDLKEIRLPEDGELFGRVLKILGGEYVMVKCTDGLTRRGRIRGKLKRRVWIRDN' A
#
# COMPACT_ATOMS: atom_id res chain seq x y z
N MET A 1 -1.02 11.59 16.50
CA MET A 1 0.08 10.71 16.02
C MET A 1 0.57 11.25 14.68
N GLY A 2 1.69 11.97 14.68
CA GLY A 2 2.23 12.67 13.51
C GLY A 2 2.77 11.72 12.43
N LYS A 3 2.84 12.23 11.20
CA LYS A 3 3.42 11.53 10.04
C LYS A 3 4.89 11.25 10.33
N ARG A 4 5.28 9.97 10.33
CA ARG A 4 6.65 9.52 10.60
C ARG A 4 7.53 9.91 9.39
N GLN A 5 8.34 10.95 9.55
CA GLN A 5 9.43 11.24 8.62
C GLN A 5 10.58 10.27 8.91
N VAL A 6 10.88 9.38 7.97
CA VAL A 6 12.04 8.48 8.06
C VAL A 6 13.28 9.33 7.72
N LYS A 7 14.15 9.55 8.72
CA LYS A 7 15.38 10.35 8.59
C LYS A 7 16.65 9.50 8.48
N SER A 8 16.59 8.19 8.74
CA SER A 8 17.75 7.27 8.74
C SER A 8 17.32 5.87 8.26
N GLU A 9 18.21 5.19 7.54
CA GLU A 9 18.02 3.79 7.09
C GLU A 9 17.86 2.82 8.27
N SER A 10 18.44 3.13 9.44
CA SER A 10 18.37 2.28 10.64
C SER A 10 16.98 2.27 11.32
N ASP A 11 16.10 3.19 10.95
CA ASP A 11 14.71 3.28 11.43
C ASP A 11 13.70 2.63 10.48
N LEU A 12 14.17 2.01 9.38
CA LEU A 12 13.33 1.13 8.57
C LEU A 12 12.96 -0.07 9.43
N LYS A 13 11.76 0.00 10.00
CA LYS A 13 11.04 -1.13 10.55
C LYS A 13 11.20 -2.32 9.59
N GLU A 14 11.52 -3.49 10.13
CA GLU A 14 11.70 -4.73 9.37
C GLU A 14 10.72 -4.82 8.20
N ILE A 15 11.26 -4.86 6.99
CA ILE A 15 10.47 -4.95 5.77
C ILE A 15 9.80 -6.31 5.80
N ARG A 16 8.48 -6.34 5.97
CA ARG A 16 7.72 -7.59 5.93
C ARG A 16 7.73 -8.11 4.49
N LEU A 17 8.33 -9.28 4.31
CA LEU A 17 8.21 -10.06 3.08
C LEU A 17 6.79 -10.63 2.97
N PRO A 18 6.25 -10.80 1.76
CA PRO A 18 4.92 -11.35 1.56
C PRO A 18 4.91 -12.82 1.98
N GLU A 19 3.88 -13.21 2.71
CA GLU A 19 3.59 -14.61 3.03
C GLU A 19 2.73 -15.26 1.93
N ASP A 20 2.45 -16.56 2.06
CA ASP A 20 1.56 -17.29 1.15
C ASP A 20 0.19 -16.58 1.01
N GLY A 21 -0.12 -16.14 -0.21
CA GLY A 21 -1.35 -15.41 -0.53
C GLY A 21 -1.25 -13.88 -0.46
N GLU A 22 -0.12 -13.32 -0.04
CA GLU A 22 0.18 -11.89 -0.15
C GLU A 22 1.06 -11.60 -1.37
N LEU A 23 0.81 -10.47 -2.03
CA LEU A 23 1.60 -10.04 -3.18
C LEU A 23 1.89 -8.54 -3.05
N PHE A 24 3.07 -8.13 -3.51
CA PHE A 24 3.34 -6.72 -3.68
C PHE A 24 2.51 -6.16 -4.84
N GLY A 25 2.13 -4.88 -4.72
CA GLY A 25 1.43 -4.21 -5.79
C GLY A 25 1.57 -2.69 -5.72
N ARG A 26 1.49 -2.06 -6.89
CA ARG A 26 1.51 -0.61 -7.04
C ARG A 26 0.12 -0.11 -7.37
N VAL A 27 -0.33 0.93 -6.67
CA VAL A 27 -1.61 1.58 -6.96
C VAL A 27 -1.51 2.31 -8.29
N LEU A 28 -2.43 2.00 -9.21
CA LEU A 28 -2.56 2.67 -10.50
C LEU A 28 -3.57 3.82 -10.41
N LYS A 29 -4.77 3.54 -9.89
CA LYS A 29 -5.86 4.52 -9.85
C LYS A 29 -6.76 4.29 -8.64
N ILE A 30 -7.27 5.38 -8.07
CA ILE A 30 -8.30 5.34 -7.03
C ILE A 30 -9.67 5.35 -7.73
N LEU A 31 -10.50 4.34 -7.47
CA LEU A 31 -11.83 4.21 -8.08
C LEU A 31 -12.92 4.91 -7.27
N GLY A 32 -12.60 5.39 -6.06
CA GLY A 32 -13.56 5.95 -5.11
C GLY A 32 -14.15 4.87 -4.20
N GLY A 33 -14.87 5.29 -3.15
CA GLY A 33 -15.57 4.36 -2.26
C GLY A 33 -14.69 3.29 -1.59
N GLU A 34 -13.42 3.60 -1.29
CA GLU A 34 -12.39 2.67 -0.74
C GLU A 34 -11.77 1.67 -1.73
N TYR A 35 -12.19 1.67 -2.99
CA TYR A 35 -11.65 0.79 -4.02
C TYR A 35 -10.47 1.44 -4.75
N VAL A 36 -9.45 0.63 -5.02
CA VAL A 36 -8.27 1.00 -5.78
C VAL A 36 -7.96 -0.06 -6.82
N MET A 37 -7.40 0.38 -7.94
CA MET A 37 -6.83 -0.48 -8.95
C MET A 37 -5.34 -0.65 -8.66
N VAL A 38 -4.89 -1.90 -8.51
CA VAL A 38 -3.52 -2.24 -8.12
C VAL A 38 -2.92 -3.15 -9.18
N LYS A 39 -1.73 -2.84 -9.65
CA LYS A 39 -0.91 -3.75 -10.45
C LYS A 39 -0.08 -4.61 -9.52
N CYS A 40 -0.36 -5.90 -9.50
CA CYS A 40 0.36 -6.87 -8.68
C CYS A 40 1.64 -7.34 -9.37
N THR A 41 2.58 -7.92 -8.62
CA THR A 41 3.84 -8.46 -9.15
C THR A 41 3.67 -9.67 -10.07
N ASP A 42 2.51 -10.32 -10.03
CA ASP A 42 2.09 -11.35 -10.98
C ASP A 42 1.80 -10.81 -12.39
N GLY A 43 1.87 -9.48 -12.59
CA GLY A 43 1.57 -8.80 -13.84
C GLY A 43 0.09 -8.50 -14.06
N LEU A 44 -0.79 -9.01 -13.19
CA LEU A 44 -2.23 -8.80 -13.28
C LEU A 44 -2.63 -7.53 -12.55
N THR A 45 -3.68 -6.89 -13.08
CA THR A 45 -4.30 -5.73 -12.43
C THR A 45 -5.55 -6.17 -11.71
N ARG A 46 -5.62 -5.91 -10.40
CA ARG A 46 -6.72 -6.34 -9.52
C ARG A 46 -7.37 -5.13 -8.86
N ARG A 47 -8.66 -5.28 -8.55
CA ARG A 47 -9.39 -4.30 -7.74
C ARG A 47 -9.19 -4.66 -6.27
N GLY A 48 -8.46 -3.82 -5.55
CA GLY A 48 -8.24 -3.95 -4.11
C GLY A 48 -9.15 -3.02 -3.30
N ARG A 49 -9.41 -3.40 -2.04
CA ARG A 49 -10.06 -2.53 -1.04
C ARG A 49 -9.01 -2.06 -0.04
N ILE A 50 -8.96 -0.75 0.22
CA ILE A 50 -8.07 -0.21 1.26
C ILE A 50 -8.66 -0.52 2.64
N ARG A 51 -7.92 -1.24 3.49
CA ARG A 51 -8.30 -1.44 4.89
C ARG A 51 -8.42 -0.08 5.60
N GLY A 52 -9.48 0.14 6.39
CA GLY A 52 -9.72 1.42 7.08
C GLY A 52 -8.54 1.91 7.95
N LYS A 53 -7.80 0.99 8.57
CA LYS A 53 -6.58 1.29 9.35
C LYS A 53 -5.46 1.89 8.50
N LEU A 54 -5.37 1.55 7.20
CA LEU A 54 -4.41 2.13 6.26
C LEU A 54 -4.87 3.50 5.79
N LYS A 55 -6.16 3.64 5.44
CA LYS A 55 -6.78 4.92 5.01
C LYS A 55 -6.54 6.06 6.01
N ARG A 56 -6.53 5.77 7.32
CA ARG A 56 -6.27 6.75 8.38
C ARG A 56 -4.79 7.05 8.62
N ARG A 57 -3.88 6.10 8.34
CA ARG A 57 -2.45 6.21 8.67
C ARG A 57 -1.57 6.70 7.53
N VAL A 58 -1.95 6.37 6.29
CA VAL A 58 -1.15 6.62 5.11
C VAL A 58 -2.01 7.35 4.10
N TRP A 59 -1.50 8.46 3.59
CA TRP A 59 -2.11 9.14 2.45
C TRP A 59 -1.68 8.42 1.18
N ILE A 60 -2.62 7.75 0.52
CA ILE A 60 -2.37 7.07 -0.75
C ILE A 60 -2.67 8.06 -1.88
N ARG A 61 -1.71 8.26 -2.77
CA ARG A 61 -1.87 9.05 -4.00
C ARG A 61 -1.84 8.09 -5.19
N ASP A 62 -2.59 8.42 -6.23
CA ASP A 62 -2.29 7.89 -7.56
C ASP A 62 -0.94 8.40 -8.03
N ASN A 63 -0.33 7.66 -8.96
CA ASN A 63 0.98 7.97 -9.52
C ASN A 63 0.84 8.43 -10.96
#